data_AF-A0A7W5AY17-F1
#
_entry.id   AF-A0A7W5AY17-F1
#
_cell.length_a   1.000
_cell.length_b   1.000
_cell.length_c   1.000
_cell.angle_alpha   90.00
_cell.angle_beta   90.00
_cell.angle_gamma   90.00
#
_symmetry.space_group_name_H-M   'P 1'
#
loop_
_entity.id
_entity.type
_entity.pdbx_description
1 polymer ?
#
loop_
_entity_poly.entity_id
_entity_poly.type
_entity_poly.pdbx_seq_one_letter_code
_entity_poly.pdbx_strand_id
1 'polypeptide(L)'
;MRNLLLALLASMVIVLVAMPAPAEAASASSTDIRIYMQLDGIEGESRDKGYEKWIALQAVDFELTGPSAWASPAGGAGKANFERFEIAKQVDSATIPLLLKEAKGSSIAAGTIVYTRAGARGPTPYLTFDLQHITISSYTYDADTGSESISLGFGGIRWSYWPLDSKGTPSGKPIQGEWNFSPTDTIAPTTTITYAPVLSAGNRITALSVTLATADLGGSGVARTEYRINGGTWTSYTGAFTIEAASTHTLEWRSIDAAGNSEKTWSADFDEGTPPRQAA
;
A
#
# COMPACT_ATOMS: atom_id res chain seq x y z
N MET A 1 54.93 -11.44 70.92
CA MET A 1 56.12 -11.14 70.08
C MET A 1 55.98 -11.93 68.80
N ARG A 2 56.14 -11.27 67.62
CA ARG A 2 56.69 -11.77 66.32
C ARG A 2 56.25 -13.18 65.86
N ASN A 3 55.86 -13.48 64.62
CA ASN A 3 56.01 -12.82 63.33
C ASN A 3 55.39 -13.75 62.25
N LEU A 4 54.85 -13.14 61.18
CA LEU A 4 54.89 -13.51 59.75
C LEU A 4 54.47 -14.91 59.24
N LEU A 5 53.66 -14.90 58.17
CA LEU A 5 53.82 -15.49 56.82
C LEU A 5 52.40 -15.72 56.23
N LEU A 6 52.01 -15.41 54.99
CA LEU A 6 52.63 -14.80 53.81
C LEU A 6 51.45 -14.46 52.86
N ALA A 7 51.34 -13.22 52.37
CA ALA A 7 50.37 -12.86 51.32
C ALA A 7 51.09 -12.74 49.99
N LEU A 8 50.67 -13.54 49.00
CA LEU A 8 51.14 -13.48 47.61
C LEU A 8 50.05 -12.76 46.81
N LEU A 9 50.33 -11.56 46.29
CA LEU A 9 49.48 -10.91 45.29
C LEU A 9 50.37 -10.28 44.23
N ALA A 10 50.37 -10.93 43.06
CA ALA A 10 51.04 -10.49 41.86
C ALA A 10 50.43 -9.17 41.38
N SER A 11 51.26 -8.17 41.16
CA SER A 11 50.87 -6.91 40.53
C SER A 11 50.72 -7.11 39.02
N MET A 12 49.48 -7.06 38.54
CA MET A 12 49.14 -7.02 37.12
C MET A 12 49.09 -5.56 36.66
N VAL A 13 50.07 -5.15 35.85
CA VAL A 13 50.08 -3.86 35.17
C VAL A 13 49.06 -3.91 34.03
N ILE A 14 47.95 -3.21 34.18
CA ILE A 14 46.96 -3.01 33.10
C ILE A 14 47.45 -1.85 32.23
N VAL A 15 47.88 -2.16 31.01
CA VAL A 15 48.09 -1.16 29.95
C VAL A 15 46.71 -0.79 29.40
N LEU A 16 46.21 0.38 29.78
CA LEU A 16 44.97 0.94 29.27
C LEU A 16 45.22 1.47 27.85
N VAL A 17 44.94 0.65 26.83
CA VAL A 17 44.88 1.12 25.44
C VAL A 17 43.64 2.01 25.32
N ALA A 18 43.84 3.30 25.13
CA ALA A 18 42.76 4.24 24.85
C ALA A 18 42.07 3.83 23.54
N MET A 19 40.89 3.22 23.65
CA MET A 19 40.01 3.02 22.51
C MET A 19 39.57 4.39 21.98
N PRO A 20 39.63 4.65 20.66
CA PRO A 20 39.06 5.87 20.12
C PRO A 20 37.57 5.90 20.48
N ALA A 21 37.11 7.02 21.02
CA ALA A 21 35.69 7.24 21.28
C ALA A 21 34.90 6.91 20.00
N PRO A 22 33.79 6.16 20.06
CA PRO A 22 32.93 6.01 18.90
C PRO A 22 32.58 7.41 18.41
N ALA A 23 32.80 7.68 17.12
CA ALA A 23 32.40 8.93 16.52
C ALA A 23 30.93 9.16 16.89
N GLU A 24 30.67 10.21 17.66
CA GLU A 24 29.31 10.64 17.98
C GLU A 24 28.59 10.81 16.66
N ALA A 25 27.68 9.87 16.36
CA ALA A 25 26.77 10.02 15.24
C ALA A 25 26.06 11.35 15.47
N ALA A 26 26.32 12.32 14.60
CA ALA A 26 25.68 13.63 14.68
C ALA A 26 24.17 13.39 14.76
N SER A 27 23.57 13.71 15.91
CA SER A 27 22.13 13.68 16.04
C SER A 27 21.60 14.71 15.04
N ALA A 28 20.84 14.24 14.04
CA ALA A 28 20.18 15.16 13.14
C ALA A 28 19.27 16.06 13.99
N SER A 29 19.55 17.36 13.98
CA SER A 29 18.73 18.37 14.63
C SER A 29 17.26 18.23 14.20
N SER A 30 16.33 18.33 15.14
CA SER A 30 14.88 18.28 14.89
C SER A 30 14.37 19.36 13.92
N THR A 31 15.21 20.36 13.60
CA THR A 31 14.91 21.44 12.65
C THR A 31 14.95 21.02 11.18
N ASP A 32 15.40 19.81 10.86
CA ASP A 32 15.55 19.35 9.47
C ASP A 32 14.37 18.52 8.94
N ILE A 33 13.39 18.24 9.80
CA ILE A 33 12.23 17.43 9.45
C ILE A 33 11.06 18.34 9.06
N ARG A 34 10.45 18.08 7.90
CA ARG A 34 9.17 18.69 7.50
C ARG A 34 8.15 17.61 7.23
N ILE A 35 6.90 17.89 7.61
CA ILE A 35 5.79 16.97 7.47
C ILE A 35 4.77 17.61 6.54
N TYR A 36 4.34 16.84 5.55
CA TYR A 36 3.28 17.26 4.62
C TYR A 36 2.20 16.21 4.56
N MET A 37 1.01 16.63 4.12
CA MET A 37 -0.09 15.74 3.83
C MET A 37 -0.76 16.11 2.50
N GLN A 38 -0.99 15.09 1.68
CA GLN A 38 -1.84 15.18 0.50
C GLN A 38 -3.13 14.42 0.76
N LEU A 39 -4.25 14.97 0.33
CA LEU A 39 -5.57 14.36 0.42
C LEU A 39 -6.28 14.48 -0.93
N ASP A 40 -7.00 13.45 -1.34
CA ASP A 40 -7.72 13.46 -2.61
C ASP A 40 -8.71 14.63 -2.70
N GLY A 41 -8.48 15.51 -3.69
CA GLY A 41 -9.32 16.66 -3.96
C GLY A 41 -9.22 17.81 -2.94
N ILE A 42 -8.23 17.79 -2.03
CA ILE A 42 -7.99 18.86 -1.06
C ILE A 42 -6.54 19.34 -1.19
N GLU A 43 -6.39 20.60 -1.61
CA GLU A 43 -5.09 21.27 -1.74
C GLU A 43 -4.77 22.11 -0.50
N GLY A 44 -3.52 22.06 -0.05
CA GLY A 44 -2.92 23.01 0.89
C GLY A 44 -2.11 24.09 0.18
N GLU A 45 -1.25 24.79 0.95
CA GLU A 45 -0.52 25.97 0.45
C GLU A 45 1.01 25.82 0.39
N SER A 46 1.56 24.62 0.65
CA SER A 46 3.01 24.41 0.58
C SER A 46 3.57 24.85 -0.78
N ARG A 47 4.76 25.49 -0.75
CA ARG A 47 5.51 25.91 -1.95
C ARG A 47 6.84 25.18 -2.07
N ASP A 48 7.06 24.18 -1.23
CA ASP A 48 8.30 23.43 -1.22
C ASP A 48 8.38 22.52 -2.44
N LYS A 49 9.56 22.47 -3.06
CA LYS A 49 9.78 21.72 -4.29
C LYS A 49 9.49 20.23 -4.08
N GLY A 50 8.58 19.66 -4.88
CA GLY A 50 8.13 18.28 -4.78
C GLY A 50 6.94 18.06 -3.83
N TYR A 51 6.54 19.10 -3.10
CA TYR A 51 5.40 19.11 -2.18
C TYR A 51 4.55 20.37 -2.37
N GLU A 52 4.50 20.90 -3.60
CA GLU A 52 3.70 22.07 -3.93
C GLU A 52 2.21 21.75 -3.76
N LYS A 53 1.48 22.66 -3.10
CA LYS A 53 0.06 22.53 -2.74
C LYS A 53 -0.28 21.38 -1.80
N TRP A 54 0.73 20.75 -1.17
CA TRP A 54 0.48 19.85 -0.05
C TRP A 54 0.15 20.67 1.19
N ILE A 55 -0.57 20.06 2.13
CA ILE A 55 -0.87 20.63 3.43
C ILE A 55 0.37 20.50 4.30
N ALA A 56 0.93 21.61 4.78
CA ALA A 56 2.05 21.58 5.71
C ALA A 56 1.54 21.26 7.14
N LEU A 57 2.16 20.29 7.79
CA LEU A 57 1.78 19.84 9.13
C LEU A 57 2.81 20.25 10.18
N GLN A 58 2.33 20.60 11.36
CA GLN A 58 3.15 20.95 12.53
C GLN A 58 3.41 19.74 13.42
N ALA A 59 2.45 18.84 13.55
CA ALA A 59 2.56 17.62 14.33
C ALA A 59 1.67 16.52 13.75
N VAL A 60 2.08 15.27 13.97
CA VAL A 60 1.32 14.07 13.64
C VAL A 60 1.65 13.03 14.71
N ASP A 61 0.62 12.59 15.41
CA ASP A 61 0.69 11.52 16.41
C ASP A 61 -0.18 10.35 15.95
N PHE A 62 0.32 9.13 16.18
CA PHE A 62 -0.37 7.90 15.82
C PHE A 62 -0.01 6.80 16.81
N GLU A 63 -1.03 6.11 17.30
CA GLU A 63 -0.87 5.03 18.27
C GLU A 63 -1.44 3.72 17.71
N LEU A 64 -0.67 2.65 17.88
CA LEU A 64 -1.08 1.28 17.57
C LEU A 64 -0.85 0.43 18.82
N THR A 65 -1.93 -0.13 19.35
CA THR A 65 -1.86 -1.03 20.51
C THR A 65 -2.17 -2.46 20.10
N GLY A 66 -1.34 -3.40 20.57
CA GLY A 66 -1.61 -4.82 20.46
C GLY A 66 -2.45 -5.31 21.65
N PRO A 67 -3.14 -6.46 21.52
CA PRO A 67 -3.73 -7.09 22.69
C PRO A 67 -2.64 -7.40 23.74
N SER A 68 -2.91 -7.09 25.01
CA SER A 68 -1.96 -7.41 26.10
C SER A 68 -1.84 -8.94 26.28
N ALA A 69 -0.69 -9.52 25.94
CA ALA A 69 -0.47 -10.96 25.95
C ALA A 69 -0.09 -11.56 27.34
N TRP A 70 -0.43 -10.92 28.47
CA TRP A 70 -0.03 -11.40 29.80
C TRP A 70 -0.98 -12.43 30.44
N ALA A 71 -2.02 -12.92 29.76
CA ALA A 71 -2.95 -13.89 30.35
C ALA A 71 -3.12 -15.16 29.50
N SER A 72 -2.46 -16.22 29.99
CA SER A 72 -2.73 -17.64 29.78
C SER A 72 -2.17 -18.34 28.52
N PRO A 73 -1.69 -19.61 28.65
CA PRO A 73 -1.17 -20.43 27.54
C PRO A 73 -2.20 -20.81 26.45
N ALA A 74 -3.46 -20.39 26.62
CA ALA A 74 -4.56 -20.61 25.69
C ALA A 74 -5.01 -19.31 25.00
N GLY A 75 -4.17 -18.26 25.02
CA GLY A 75 -4.49 -16.92 24.55
C GLY A 75 -4.87 -16.87 23.07
N GLY A 76 -6.12 -16.52 22.80
CA GLY A 76 -6.59 -16.20 21.45
C GLY A 76 -5.89 -14.95 20.91
N ALA A 77 -5.60 -14.94 19.60
CA ALA A 77 -5.01 -13.79 18.93
C ALA A 77 -5.99 -12.60 18.98
N GLY A 78 -5.76 -11.64 19.89
CA GLY A 78 -6.47 -10.37 19.85
C GLY A 78 -6.09 -9.57 18.59
N LYS A 79 -6.99 -8.70 18.12
CA LYS A 79 -6.72 -7.81 16.99
C LYS A 79 -6.04 -6.54 17.49
N ALA A 80 -5.16 -5.97 16.67
CA ALA A 80 -4.57 -4.66 16.97
C ALA A 80 -5.65 -3.58 16.97
N ASN A 81 -5.54 -2.62 17.89
CA ASN A 81 -6.37 -1.43 17.93
C ASN A 81 -5.57 -0.25 17.35
N PHE A 82 -6.09 0.30 16.26
CA PHE A 82 -5.52 1.44 15.56
C PHE A 82 -6.22 2.70 16.07
N GLU A 83 -5.47 3.56 16.75
CA GLU A 83 -5.97 4.89 17.08
C GLU A 83 -5.94 5.79 15.84
N ARG A 84 -6.64 6.93 15.96
CA ARG A 84 -6.67 7.94 14.89
C ARG A 84 -5.32 8.63 14.75
N PHE A 85 -5.06 9.18 13.58
CA PHE A 85 -3.99 10.17 13.45
C PHE A 85 -4.46 11.48 14.04
N GLU A 86 -3.74 11.99 15.02
CA GLU A 86 -3.94 13.34 15.55
C GLU A 86 -2.97 14.28 14.85
N ILE A 87 -3.50 15.22 14.09
CA ILE A 87 -2.72 16.10 13.22
C ILE A 87 -2.90 17.54 13.65
N ALA A 88 -1.79 18.29 13.70
CA ALA A 88 -1.80 19.74 13.86
C ALA A 88 -1.36 20.44 12.58
N LYS A 89 -2.10 21.47 12.16
CA LYS A 89 -1.75 22.36 11.04
C LYS A 89 -2.11 23.81 11.37
N GLN A 90 -1.65 24.74 10.54
CA GLN A 90 -2.13 26.13 10.54
C GLN A 90 -3.25 26.30 9.54
N VAL A 91 -4.12 27.30 9.72
CA VAL A 91 -5.12 27.68 8.72
C VAL A 91 -4.48 27.87 7.35
N ASP A 92 -5.05 27.24 6.34
CA ASP A 92 -4.64 27.34 4.94
C ASP A 92 -5.83 27.00 4.02
N SER A 93 -5.60 26.90 2.70
CA SER A 93 -6.62 26.54 1.72
C SER A 93 -7.36 25.22 2.00
N ALA A 94 -6.79 24.29 2.77
CA ALA A 94 -7.42 23.02 3.10
C ALA A 94 -8.42 23.12 4.26
N THR A 95 -8.38 24.19 5.06
CA THR A 95 -9.26 24.40 6.23
C THR A 95 -10.74 24.23 5.89
N ILE A 96 -11.22 24.93 4.87
CA ILE A 96 -12.65 24.92 4.51
C ILE A 96 -13.09 23.55 3.93
N PRO A 97 -12.36 22.95 2.98
CA PRO A 97 -12.66 21.59 2.53
C PRO A 97 -12.71 20.56 3.67
N LEU A 98 -11.78 20.60 4.62
CA LEU A 98 -11.73 19.68 5.76
C LEU A 98 -12.94 19.87 6.69
N LEU A 99 -13.26 21.10 7.07
CA LEU A 99 -14.48 21.42 7.84
C LEU A 99 -15.74 20.93 7.13
N LEU A 100 -15.82 21.10 5.80
CA LEU A 100 -16.96 20.61 5.02
C LEU A 100 -17.03 19.09 4.96
N LYS A 101 -15.90 18.38 4.92
CA LYS A 101 -15.87 16.91 4.97
C LYS A 101 -16.43 16.40 6.30
N GLU A 102 -16.00 16.99 7.40
CA GLU A 102 -16.50 16.70 8.76
C GLU A 102 -17.99 17.03 8.89
N ALA A 103 -18.39 18.25 8.55
CA ALA A 103 -19.78 18.69 8.65
C ALA A 103 -20.76 17.84 7.82
N LYS A 104 -20.27 17.23 6.73
CA LYS A 104 -21.06 16.33 5.88
C LYS A 104 -20.95 14.85 6.29
N GLY A 105 -20.04 14.50 7.20
CA GLY A 105 -19.72 13.12 7.53
C GLY A 105 -19.22 12.31 6.32
N SER A 106 -18.61 12.97 5.33
CA SER A 106 -18.20 12.34 4.08
C SER A 106 -16.72 11.97 4.11
N SER A 107 -16.37 10.79 3.59
CA SER A 107 -14.98 10.33 3.53
C SER A 107 -14.15 11.03 2.45
N ILE A 108 -12.84 10.89 2.57
CA ILE A 108 -11.82 11.19 1.56
C ILE A 108 -11.26 9.84 1.10
N ALA A 109 -11.14 9.62 -0.20
CA ALA A 109 -10.83 8.30 -0.75
C ALA A 109 -9.43 7.83 -0.35
N ALA A 110 -8.40 8.65 -0.60
CA ALA A 110 -7.03 8.40 -0.19
C ALA A 110 -6.27 9.68 0.19
N GLY A 111 -5.09 9.47 0.77
CA GLY A 111 -4.15 10.53 1.11
C GLY A 111 -2.84 9.97 1.63
N THR A 112 -1.82 10.82 1.69
CA THR A 112 -0.48 10.43 2.16
C THR A 112 0.02 11.46 3.16
N ILE A 113 0.46 10.99 4.32
CA ILE A 113 1.29 11.78 5.25
C ILE A 113 2.76 11.42 4.98
N VAL A 114 3.61 12.42 4.82
CA VAL A 114 5.02 12.24 4.49
C VAL A 114 5.91 13.05 5.42
N TYR A 115 6.89 12.37 6.01
CA TYR A 115 7.99 12.99 6.72
C TYR A 115 9.19 13.06 5.79
N THR A 116 9.79 14.23 5.75
CA THR A 116 10.93 14.54 4.89
C THR A 116 12.10 15.02 5.71
N ARG A 117 13.31 14.86 5.17
CA ARG A 117 14.53 15.53 5.64
C ARG A 117 15.05 16.47 4.58
N ALA A 118 15.90 17.46 4.92
CA ALA A 118 16.52 18.25 3.88
C ALA A 118 17.41 17.37 2.99
N GLY A 119 17.24 17.52 1.69
CA GLY A 119 18.07 16.87 0.69
C GLY A 119 18.71 17.90 -0.23
N ALA A 120 19.76 17.48 -0.93
CA ALA A 120 20.52 18.34 -1.85
C ALA A 120 19.67 18.97 -2.98
N ARG A 121 18.47 18.43 -3.26
CA ARG A 121 17.56 18.90 -4.32
C ARG A 121 16.19 19.36 -3.82
N GLY A 122 16.01 19.45 -2.50
CA GLY A 122 14.73 19.69 -1.84
C GLY A 122 14.45 18.67 -0.74
N PRO A 123 13.30 18.78 -0.04
CA PRO A 123 12.90 17.80 0.97
C PRO A 123 12.83 16.40 0.37
N THR A 124 13.40 15.42 1.06
CA THR A 124 13.46 14.01 0.63
C THR A 124 12.66 13.15 1.59
N PRO A 125 11.72 12.33 1.11
CA PRO A 125 10.90 11.48 1.97
C PRO A 125 11.76 10.41 2.65
N TYR A 126 11.46 10.13 3.91
CA TYR A 126 12.06 9.00 4.63
C TYR A 126 11.04 8.14 5.37
N LEU A 127 9.82 8.64 5.59
CA LEU A 127 8.71 7.90 6.16
C LEU A 127 7.40 8.39 5.52
N THR A 128 6.58 7.46 5.04
CA THR A 128 5.22 7.75 4.55
C THR A 128 4.18 6.85 5.19
N PHE A 129 2.98 7.41 5.34
CA PHE A 129 1.74 6.72 5.67
C PHE A 129 0.76 6.99 4.54
N ASP A 130 0.55 6.01 3.67
CA ASP A 130 -0.52 6.08 2.66
C ASP A 130 -1.79 5.54 3.30
N LEU A 131 -2.86 6.32 3.25
CA LEU A 131 -4.13 6.07 3.92
C LEU A 131 -5.26 5.93 2.91
N GLN A 132 -6.23 5.09 3.24
CA GLN A 132 -7.45 4.89 2.46
C GLN A 132 -8.69 4.97 3.33
N HIS A 133 -9.81 5.36 2.71
CA HIS A 133 -11.09 5.53 3.39
C HIS A 133 -10.95 6.47 4.61
N ILE A 134 -10.35 7.63 4.37
CA ILE A 134 -10.06 8.60 5.41
C ILE A 134 -11.36 9.26 5.86
N THR A 135 -11.56 9.35 7.16
CA THR A 135 -12.66 10.12 7.76
C THR A 135 -12.08 11.16 8.69
N ILE A 136 -12.75 12.31 8.78
CA ILE A 136 -12.51 13.24 9.87
C ILE A 136 -13.42 12.79 11.01
N SER A 137 -12.90 12.77 12.23
CA SER A 137 -13.66 12.38 13.43
C SER A 137 -13.79 13.52 14.43
N SER A 138 -12.85 14.46 14.39
CA SER A 138 -12.92 15.69 15.17
C SER A 138 -12.12 16.78 14.46
N TYR A 139 -12.56 18.02 14.66
CA TYR A 139 -11.88 19.21 14.17
C TYR A 139 -11.99 20.31 15.23
N THR A 140 -10.86 20.82 15.69
CA THR A 140 -10.81 21.98 16.57
C THR A 140 -10.00 23.09 15.91
N TYR A 141 -10.43 24.33 16.15
CA TYR A 141 -9.77 25.54 15.65
C TYR A 141 -9.53 26.48 16.82
N ASP A 142 -8.28 26.87 16.99
CA ASP A 142 -7.87 27.92 17.92
C ASP A 142 -7.80 29.25 17.15
N ALA A 143 -8.74 30.15 17.44
CA ALA A 143 -8.85 31.44 16.78
C ALA A 143 -7.74 32.42 17.16
N ASP A 144 -7.10 32.23 18.31
CA ASP A 144 -6.04 33.13 18.79
C ASP A 144 -4.70 32.81 18.10
N THR A 145 -4.44 31.52 17.87
CA THR A 145 -3.17 31.06 17.28
C THR A 145 -3.27 30.72 15.79
N GLY A 146 -4.47 30.54 15.25
CA GLY A 146 -4.65 30.02 13.89
C GLY A 146 -4.34 28.53 13.75
N SER A 147 -4.19 27.82 14.87
CA SER A 147 -3.86 26.40 14.89
C SER A 147 -5.11 25.53 14.78
N GLU A 148 -4.98 24.40 14.10
CA GLU A 148 -6.04 23.44 13.87
C GLU A 148 -5.58 22.06 14.31
N SER A 149 -6.39 21.37 15.10
CA SER A 149 -6.16 19.97 15.50
C SER A 149 -7.26 19.08 14.93
N ILE A 150 -6.86 18.01 14.25
CA ILE A 150 -7.73 17.20 13.42
C ILE A 150 -7.46 15.73 13.71
N SER A 151 -8.51 14.98 14.06
CA SER A 151 -8.42 13.54 14.23
C SER A 151 -8.87 12.83 12.95
N LEU A 152 -7.96 12.09 12.30
CA LEU A 152 -8.24 11.32 11.09
C LEU A 152 -8.37 9.83 11.39
N GLY A 153 -9.53 9.26 11.02
CA GLY A 153 -9.70 7.81 10.88
C GLY A 153 -9.30 7.34 9.49
N PHE A 154 -9.02 6.05 9.34
CA PHE A 154 -8.71 5.41 8.05
C PHE A 154 -9.22 3.96 8.05
N GLY A 155 -9.49 3.44 6.85
CA GLY A 155 -9.85 2.03 6.63
C GLY A 155 -8.68 1.16 6.23
N GLY A 156 -7.64 1.74 5.62
CA GLY A 156 -6.43 1.04 5.17
C GLY A 156 -5.20 1.91 5.29
N ILE A 157 -4.05 1.30 5.55
CA ILE A 157 -2.78 2.00 5.73
C ILE A 157 -1.60 1.21 5.13
N ARG A 158 -0.69 1.92 4.47
CA ARG A 158 0.63 1.40 4.06
C ARG A 158 1.73 2.28 4.62
N TRP A 159 2.69 1.65 5.28
CA TRP A 159 3.91 2.27 5.79
C TRP A 159 5.03 2.08 4.78
N SER A 160 5.80 3.13 4.54
CA SER A 160 7.08 3.02 3.85
C SER A 160 8.15 3.79 4.61
N TYR A 161 9.26 3.13 4.92
CA TYR A 161 10.41 3.75 5.59
C TYR A 161 11.69 3.53 4.76
N TRP A 162 12.42 4.60 4.47
CA TRP A 162 13.72 4.53 3.81
C TRP A 162 14.83 4.60 4.85
N PRO A 163 15.63 3.53 5.02
CA PRO A 163 16.75 3.54 5.95
C PRO A 163 17.71 4.70 5.69
N LEU A 164 18.09 5.38 6.76
CA LEU A 164 19.05 6.46 6.69
C LEU A 164 20.48 5.89 6.62
N ASP A 165 21.31 6.48 5.76
CA ASP A 165 22.74 6.19 5.72
C ASP A 165 23.49 6.82 6.90
N SER A 166 24.81 6.65 6.95
CA SER A 166 25.66 7.24 8.01
C SER A 166 25.66 8.77 8.06
N LYS A 167 25.09 9.43 7.05
CA LYS A 167 24.93 10.89 6.98
C LYS A 167 23.51 11.34 7.28
N GLY A 168 22.62 10.42 7.66
CA GLY A 168 21.22 10.72 7.93
C GLY A 168 20.38 10.95 6.67
N THR A 169 20.88 10.55 5.49
CA THR A 169 20.20 10.70 4.21
C THR A 169 19.40 9.43 3.88
N PRO A 170 18.14 9.53 3.41
CA PRO A 170 17.36 8.37 2.99
C PRO A 170 18.07 7.59 1.88
N SER A 171 18.17 6.27 2.03
CA SER A 171 18.95 5.42 1.12
C SER A 171 18.29 4.05 0.89
N GLY A 172 18.55 3.48 -0.29
CA GLY A 172 18.07 2.13 -0.64
C GLY A 172 16.60 2.03 -1.02
N LYS A 173 16.09 0.79 -1.05
CA LYS A 173 14.66 0.50 -1.23
C LYS A 173 13.93 0.72 0.10
N PRO A 174 12.66 1.20 0.07
CA PRO A 174 11.88 1.32 1.30
C PRO A 174 11.61 -0.06 1.90
N ILE A 175 11.62 -0.11 3.22
CA ILE A 175 10.99 -1.17 4.00
C ILE A 175 9.49 -0.82 4.04
N GLN A 176 8.65 -1.74 3.61
CA GLN A 176 7.22 -1.50 3.48
C GLN A 176 6.40 -2.56 4.23
N GLY A 177 5.24 -2.14 4.70
CA GLY A 177 4.21 -3.00 5.27
C GLY A 177 2.85 -2.35 5.09
N GLU A 178 1.79 -3.14 5.12
CA GLU A 178 0.44 -2.64 4.93
C GLU A 178 -0.58 -3.39 5.78
N TRP A 179 -1.68 -2.69 6.08
CA TRP A 179 -2.84 -3.24 6.78
C TRP A 179 -4.10 -2.75 6.09
N ASN A 180 -4.89 -3.70 5.57
CA ASN A 180 -6.15 -3.44 4.86
C ASN A 180 -6.05 -2.35 3.77
N PHE A 181 -4.88 -2.26 3.12
CA PHE A 181 -4.60 -1.30 2.07
C PHE A 181 -4.73 -2.00 0.72
N SER A 182 -5.43 -1.38 -0.22
CA SER A 182 -5.58 -1.88 -1.58
C SER A 182 -5.30 -0.73 -2.53
N PRO A 183 -4.10 -0.62 -3.14
CA PRO A 183 -3.76 0.51 -3.99
C PRO A 183 -4.88 0.77 -5.00
N THR A 184 -5.17 2.05 -5.28
CA THR A 184 -6.23 2.42 -6.24
C THR A 184 -5.88 1.86 -7.60
N ASP A 185 -6.44 0.70 -7.90
CA ASP A 185 -6.27 0.05 -9.17
C ASP A 185 -7.27 0.67 -10.15
N THR A 186 -6.73 1.21 -11.23
CA THR A 186 -7.49 1.84 -12.33
C THR A 186 -7.27 1.11 -13.65
N ILE A 187 -6.51 0.01 -13.63
CA ILE A 187 -6.09 -0.73 -14.80
C ILE A 187 -6.90 -2.03 -14.82
N ALA A 188 -7.82 -2.13 -15.76
CA ALA A 188 -8.55 -3.38 -15.97
C ALA A 188 -7.59 -4.56 -16.22
N PRO A 189 -7.96 -5.77 -15.77
CA PRO A 189 -7.17 -6.97 -16.04
C PRO A 189 -7.13 -7.27 -17.54
N THR A 190 -6.26 -8.18 -17.94
CA THR A 190 -6.16 -8.65 -19.33
C THR A 190 -6.35 -10.15 -19.38
N THR A 191 -7.19 -10.63 -20.30
CA THR A 191 -7.40 -12.07 -20.53
C THR A 191 -6.82 -12.52 -21.86
N THR A 192 -5.91 -13.48 -21.80
CA THR A 192 -5.40 -14.21 -22.96
C THR A 192 -6.13 -15.54 -23.09
N ILE A 193 -6.68 -15.80 -24.27
CA ILE A 193 -7.29 -17.08 -24.63
C ILE A 193 -6.28 -18.01 -25.31
N THR A 194 -6.28 -19.28 -24.92
CA THR A 194 -5.63 -20.37 -25.66
C THR A 194 -6.62 -21.48 -25.94
N TYR A 195 -6.39 -22.23 -27.01
CA TYR A 195 -7.23 -23.35 -27.42
C TYR A 195 -6.38 -24.54 -27.85
N ALA A 196 -6.86 -25.75 -27.52
CA ALA A 196 -6.26 -27.01 -27.94
C ALA A 196 -7.31 -27.90 -28.61
N PRO A 197 -7.01 -28.51 -29.77
CA PRO A 197 -7.94 -29.43 -30.43
C PRO A 197 -8.12 -30.69 -29.59
N VAL A 198 -9.38 -31.10 -29.43
CA VAL A 198 -9.77 -32.41 -28.90
C VAL A 198 -10.05 -33.31 -30.10
N LEU A 199 -9.32 -34.42 -30.21
CA LEU A 199 -9.35 -35.32 -31.36
C LEU A 199 -10.12 -36.60 -31.05
N SER A 200 -10.86 -37.11 -32.04
CA SER A 200 -11.36 -38.48 -32.04
C SER A 200 -10.25 -39.49 -32.33
N ALA A 201 -10.55 -40.79 -32.14
CA ALA A 201 -9.66 -41.89 -32.53
C ALA A 201 -9.26 -41.87 -34.03
N GLY A 202 -10.04 -41.19 -34.88
CA GLY A 202 -9.76 -40.98 -36.31
C GLY A 202 -9.05 -39.66 -36.64
N ASN A 203 -8.45 -38.99 -35.64
CA ASN A 203 -7.75 -37.71 -35.80
C ASN A 203 -8.62 -36.55 -36.32
N ARG A 204 -9.94 -36.61 -36.10
CA ARG A 204 -10.88 -35.53 -36.41
C ARG A 204 -11.06 -34.64 -35.19
N ILE A 205 -11.02 -33.33 -35.35
CA ILE A 205 -11.35 -32.38 -34.28
C ILE A 205 -12.83 -32.55 -33.93
N THR A 206 -13.13 -32.84 -32.66
CA THR A 206 -14.49 -32.99 -32.14
C THR A 206 -14.87 -31.84 -31.22
N ALA A 207 -13.89 -31.17 -30.62
CA ALA A 207 -14.08 -29.99 -29.80
C ALA A 207 -12.79 -29.17 -29.73
N LEU A 208 -12.90 -27.94 -29.23
CA LEU A 208 -11.77 -27.10 -28.84
C LEU A 208 -11.81 -26.90 -27.32
N SER A 209 -10.74 -27.32 -26.64
CA SER A 209 -10.55 -27.07 -25.22
C SER A 209 -10.02 -25.65 -25.05
N VAL A 210 -10.82 -24.79 -24.42
CA VAL A 210 -10.53 -23.38 -24.20
C VAL A 210 -9.96 -23.18 -22.81
N THR A 211 -8.86 -22.43 -22.72
CA THR A 211 -8.25 -21.99 -21.46
C THR A 211 -8.12 -20.47 -21.49
N LEU A 212 -8.57 -19.82 -20.42
CA LEU A 212 -8.42 -18.39 -20.20
C LEU A 212 -7.34 -18.17 -19.14
N ALA A 213 -6.35 -17.34 -19.46
CA ALA A 213 -5.28 -16.94 -18.55
C ALA A 213 -5.34 -15.43 -18.35
N THR A 214 -5.30 -14.99 -17.09
CA THR A 214 -5.46 -13.58 -16.75
C THR A 214 -4.18 -12.99 -16.16
N ALA A 215 -3.92 -11.74 -16.49
CA ALA A 215 -2.92 -10.93 -15.81
C ALA A 215 -3.57 -9.61 -15.36
N ASP A 216 -3.30 -9.23 -14.13
CA ASP A 216 -3.64 -7.91 -13.61
C ASP A 216 -2.35 -7.14 -13.35
N LEU A 217 -2.16 -6.06 -14.10
CA LEU A 217 -1.01 -5.17 -13.96
C LEU A 217 -1.30 -4.00 -13.01
N GLY A 218 -2.57 -3.78 -12.67
CA GLY A 218 -3.02 -2.75 -11.74
C GLY A 218 -2.83 -3.13 -10.28
N GLY A 219 -2.93 -4.43 -9.99
CA GLY A 219 -2.49 -5.04 -8.73
C GLY A 219 -3.59 -5.30 -7.71
N SER A 220 -4.87 -5.01 -8.03
CA SER A 220 -6.01 -5.38 -7.16
C SER A 220 -6.35 -6.87 -7.23
N GLY A 221 -5.82 -7.59 -8.21
CA GLY A 221 -6.10 -8.99 -8.47
C GLY A 221 -7.41 -9.19 -9.23
N VAL A 222 -7.50 -10.27 -10.00
CA VAL A 222 -8.71 -10.61 -10.77
C VAL A 222 -9.80 -11.12 -9.82
N ALA A 223 -10.93 -10.41 -9.75
CA ALA A 223 -12.07 -10.84 -8.94
C ALA A 223 -12.88 -11.95 -9.63
N ARG A 224 -13.10 -11.83 -10.95
CA ARG A 224 -13.73 -12.88 -11.74
C ARG A 224 -13.36 -12.80 -13.22
N THR A 225 -13.40 -13.97 -13.85
CA THR A 225 -13.36 -14.15 -15.30
C THR A 225 -14.66 -14.83 -15.71
N GLU A 226 -15.29 -14.34 -16.77
CA GLU A 226 -16.55 -14.87 -17.26
C GLU A 226 -16.54 -14.97 -18.78
N TYR A 227 -17.29 -15.94 -19.29
CA TYR A 227 -17.46 -16.18 -20.72
C TYR A 227 -18.92 -16.45 -21.06
N ARG A 228 -19.29 -16.26 -22.32
CA ARG A 228 -20.59 -16.69 -22.86
C ARG A 228 -20.42 -17.19 -24.28
N ILE A 229 -21.33 -18.08 -24.68
CA ILE A 229 -21.35 -18.66 -26.02
C ILE A 229 -22.62 -18.21 -26.72
N ASN A 230 -22.50 -17.78 -27.98
CA ASN A 230 -23.60 -17.38 -28.86
C ASN A 230 -24.53 -16.32 -28.24
N GLY A 231 -23.93 -15.34 -27.53
CA GLY A 231 -24.69 -14.27 -26.87
C GLY A 231 -25.54 -14.71 -25.68
N GLY A 232 -25.33 -15.93 -25.15
CA GLY A 232 -26.04 -16.46 -23.98
C GLY A 232 -25.69 -15.76 -22.67
N THR A 233 -26.06 -16.39 -21.55
CA THR A 233 -25.77 -15.87 -20.21
C THR A 233 -24.27 -15.97 -19.89
N TRP A 234 -23.72 -14.94 -19.24
CA TRP A 234 -22.37 -14.97 -18.71
C TRP A 234 -22.20 -16.09 -17.67
N THR A 235 -21.16 -16.89 -17.85
CA THR A 235 -20.80 -18.03 -17.02
C THR A 235 -19.41 -17.80 -16.43
N SER A 236 -19.25 -17.99 -15.12
CA SER A 236 -17.94 -17.86 -14.46
C SER A 236 -16.97 -18.92 -14.95
N TYR A 237 -15.76 -18.50 -15.31
CA TYR A 237 -14.67 -19.40 -15.68
C TYR A 237 -14.01 -19.95 -14.41
N THR A 238 -14.11 -21.27 -14.21
CA THR A 238 -13.51 -22.00 -13.07
C THR A 238 -12.42 -22.98 -13.49
N GLY A 239 -12.20 -23.13 -14.80
CA GLY A 239 -11.25 -24.05 -15.39
C GLY A 239 -11.51 -24.22 -16.89
N ALA A 240 -10.64 -24.97 -17.57
CA ALA A 240 -10.77 -25.22 -18.99
C ALA A 240 -12.13 -25.89 -19.32
N PHE A 241 -12.72 -25.51 -20.46
CA PHE A 241 -14.00 -26.02 -20.94
C PHE A 241 -13.94 -26.30 -22.43
N THR A 242 -14.86 -27.09 -22.95
CA THR A 242 -14.88 -27.49 -24.37
C THR A 242 -16.01 -26.82 -25.14
N ILE A 243 -15.71 -26.37 -26.35
CA ILE A 243 -16.70 -25.98 -27.37
C ILE A 243 -16.73 -27.06 -28.44
N GLU A 244 -17.91 -27.62 -28.72
CA GLU A 244 -18.05 -28.69 -29.72
C GLU A 244 -17.77 -28.16 -31.14
N ALA A 245 -17.14 -28.99 -31.97
CA ALA A 245 -16.76 -28.65 -33.34
C ALA A 245 -17.89 -28.92 -34.36
N ALA A 246 -19.12 -29.20 -33.91
CA ALA A 246 -20.23 -29.60 -34.78
C ALA A 246 -21.01 -28.41 -35.39
N SER A 247 -20.78 -27.20 -34.86
CA SER A 247 -21.42 -25.96 -35.33
C SER A 247 -20.51 -24.76 -35.14
N THR A 248 -20.84 -23.65 -35.79
CA THR A 248 -20.19 -22.36 -35.52
C THR A 248 -20.59 -21.84 -34.14
N HIS A 249 -19.60 -21.35 -33.37
CA HIS A 249 -19.81 -20.74 -32.06
C HIS A 249 -19.09 -19.41 -31.96
N THR A 250 -19.75 -18.38 -31.45
CA THR A 250 -19.10 -17.15 -31.01
C THR A 250 -18.86 -17.25 -29.51
N LEU A 251 -17.60 -17.23 -29.11
CA LEU A 251 -17.21 -17.12 -27.71
C LEU A 251 -16.93 -15.65 -27.39
N GLU A 252 -17.47 -15.17 -26.28
CA GLU A 252 -17.11 -13.87 -25.71
C GLU A 252 -16.59 -14.07 -24.29
N TRP A 253 -15.58 -13.30 -23.89
CA TRP A 253 -15.02 -13.35 -22.54
C TRP A 253 -14.63 -11.97 -22.03
N ARG A 254 -14.60 -11.84 -20.70
CA ARG A 254 -14.05 -10.69 -19.99
C ARG A 254 -13.62 -11.05 -18.57
N SER A 255 -12.71 -10.26 -18.02
CA SER A 255 -12.32 -10.26 -16.62
C SER A 255 -12.58 -8.92 -15.95
N ILE A 256 -12.83 -8.99 -14.65
CA ILE A 256 -13.10 -7.87 -13.77
C ILE A 256 -12.23 -8.04 -12.54
N ASP A 257 -11.51 -6.99 -12.15
CA ASP A 257 -10.64 -7.00 -10.98
C ASP A 257 -11.40 -6.71 -9.66
N ALA A 258 -10.69 -6.75 -8.54
CA ALA A 258 -11.26 -6.45 -7.22
C ALA A 258 -11.59 -4.96 -7.03
N ALA A 259 -10.96 -4.06 -7.80
CA ALA A 259 -11.30 -2.64 -7.84
C ALA A 259 -12.53 -2.32 -8.71
N GLY A 260 -13.07 -3.31 -9.43
CA GLY A 260 -14.25 -3.19 -10.28
C GLY A 260 -13.95 -2.72 -11.71
N ASN A 261 -12.68 -2.63 -12.11
CA ASN A 261 -12.33 -2.34 -13.49
C ASN A 261 -12.59 -3.58 -14.36
N SER A 262 -13.35 -3.38 -15.44
CA SER A 262 -13.69 -4.42 -16.41
C SER A 262 -12.86 -4.22 -17.66
N GLU A 263 -12.28 -5.29 -18.18
CA GLU A 263 -11.69 -5.23 -19.52
C GLU A 263 -12.78 -5.11 -20.59
N LYS A 264 -12.36 -4.78 -21.81
CA LYS A 264 -13.22 -4.86 -22.99
C LYS A 264 -13.69 -6.31 -23.15
N THR A 265 -14.95 -6.49 -23.57
CA THR A 265 -15.41 -7.82 -23.99
C THR A 265 -14.69 -8.24 -25.27
N TRP A 266 -13.92 -9.31 -25.18
CA TRP A 266 -13.25 -9.94 -26.31
C TRP A 266 -14.17 -10.96 -26.97
N SER A 267 -13.93 -11.25 -28.25
CA SER A 267 -14.71 -12.22 -29.02
C SER A 267 -13.85 -13.04 -29.97
N ALA A 268 -14.25 -14.29 -30.17
CA ALA A 268 -13.63 -15.23 -31.09
C ALA A 268 -14.68 -16.16 -31.70
N ASP A 269 -14.66 -16.30 -33.02
CA ASP A 269 -15.54 -17.22 -33.75
C ASP A 269 -14.85 -18.55 -34.03
N PHE A 270 -15.50 -19.62 -33.62
CA PHE A 270 -15.09 -21.00 -33.79
C PHE A 270 -15.93 -21.61 -34.91
N ASP A 271 -15.29 -22.06 -35.98
CA ASP A 271 -16.00 -22.56 -37.17
C ASP A 271 -15.73 -24.05 -37.38
N GLU A 272 -16.67 -24.90 -36.93
CA GLU A 272 -16.64 -26.36 -37.13
C GLU A 272 -15.29 -27.04 -36.76
N GLY A 273 -14.66 -26.59 -35.66
CA GLY A 273 -13.37 -27.11 -35.20
C GLY A 273 -12.14 -26.41 -35.80
N THR A 274 -12.34 -25.40 -36.64
CA THR A 274 -11.30 -24.48 -37.06
C THR A 274 -10.97 -23.53 -35.91
N PRO A 275 -9.70 -23.44 -35.49
CA PRO A 275 -9.33 -22.52 -34.43
C PRO A 275 -9.60 -21.06 -34.82
N PRO A 276 -10.03 -20.24 -33.86
CA PRO A 276 -10.50 -18.90 -34.14
C PRO A 276 -9.39 -17.97 -34.62
N ARG A 277 -9.79 -16.95 -35.39
CA ARG A 277 -8.97 -15.74 -35.64
C ARG A 277 -9.43 -14.69 -34.64
N GLN A 278 -8.55 -14.24 -33.74
CA GLN A 278 -8.92 -13.21 -32.76
C GLN A 278 -9.36 -11.93 -33.48
N ALA A 279 -10.55 -11.41 -33.14
CA ALA A 279 -11.00 -10.09 -33.54
C ALA A 279 -10.78 -9.14 -32.36
N ALA A 280 -10.08 -8.02 -32.63
CA ALA A 280 -9.68 -7.05 -31.61
C ALA A 280 -10.82 -6.11 -31.20
#